data_AF-A4C2V8-F1
#
_entry.id   AF-A4C2V8-F1
#
_cell.length_a   1.000
_cell.length_b   1.000
_cell.length_c   1.000
_cell.angle_alpha   90.00
_cell.angle_beta   90.00
_cell.angle_gamma   90.00
#
_symmetry.space_group_name_H-M   'P 1'
#
loop_
_entity.id
_entity.type
_entity.pdbx_description
1 polymer ?
#
loop_
_entity_poly.entity_id
_entity_poly.type
_entity_poly.pdbx_seq_one_letter_code
_entity_poly.pdbx_strand_id
1 'polypeptide(L)'
;MNITRQLLTTLLVITISFSYGQGQEKDTIVGKEDYYNKRAKEDAKFEQEFTAKSKSEDKKFWKEQKQYEKELKKRDAIAHKAYMKGKRDAYAEHSDHCNSYCNHGYYYRYHVNYYYHNNYQYQRSYHRTPNQTRVQVRIPSIGLSIF
;
A
#
# COMPACT_ATOMS: atom_id res chain seq x y z
N MET A 1 16.82 44.04 -21.70
CA MET A 1 17.23 42.62 -21.54
C MET A 1 16.63 41.94 -20.30
N ASN A 2 15.58 42.50 -19.66
CA ASN A 2 15.10 42.04 -18.35
C ASN A 2 13.70 41.43 -18.39
N ILE A 3 12.96 41.60 -19.49
CA ILE A 3 11.56 41.12 -19.62
C ILE A 3 11.53 39.65 -20.06
N THR A 4 12.42 39.23 -20.96
CA THR A 4 12.51 37.83 -21.42
C THR A 4 13.03 36.88 -20.33
N ARG A 5 13.87 37.36 -19.41
CA ARG A 5 14.33 36.59 -18.24
C ARG A 5 13.23 36.41 -17.18
N GLN A 6 12.38 37.42 -16.96
CA GLN A 6 11.25 37.37 -16.03
C GLN A 6 10.12 36.45 -16.55
N LEU A 7 9.91 36.39 -17.87
CA LEU A 7 8.94 35.46 -18.49
C LEU A 7 9.41 34.00 -18.42
N LEU A 8 10.72 33.75 -18.54
CA LEU A 8 11.29 32.40 -18.40
C LEU A 8 11.20 31.87 -16.96
N THR A 9 11.42 32.73 -15.95
CA THR A 9 11.34 32.32 -14.55
C THR A 9 9.91 32.07 -14.07
N THR A 10 8.95 32.84 -14.56
CA THR A 10 7.52 32.62 -14.23
C THR A 10 6.96 31.35 -14.87
N LEU A 11 7.41 30.99 -16.08
CA LEU A 11 7.02 29.74 -16.74
C LEU A 11 7.49 28.49 -15.96
N LEU A 12 8.67 28.56 -15.33
CA LEU A 12 9.27 27.43 -14.60
C LEU A 12 8.60 27.15 -13.24
N VAL A 13 8.00 28.17 -12.61
CA VAL A 13 7.27 27.99 -11.34
C VAL A 13 5.89 27.35 -11.56
N ILE A 14 5.23 27.65 -12.69
CA ILE A 14 3.91 27.11 -13.03
C ILE A 14 3.97 25.59 -13.27
N THR A 15 5.06 25.07 -13.84
CA THR A 15 5.24 23.63 -14.05
C THR A 15 5.41 22.82 -12.76
N ILE A 16 5.97 23.43 -11.71
CA ILE A 16 6.18 22.73 -10.42
C ILE A 16 4.83 22.57 -9.70
N SER A 17 3.92 23.55 -9.80
CA SER A 17 2.59 23.47 -9.19
C SER A 17 1.67 22.46 -9.86
N PHE A 18 1.81 22.22 -11.17
CA PHE A 18 0.96 21.26 -11.90
C PHE A 18 1.25 19.79 -11.54
N SER A 19 2.42 19.50 -10.98
CA SER A 19 2.80 18.15 -10.55
C SER A 19 2.08 17.69 -9.27
N TYR A 20 1.49 18.61 -8.51
CA TYR A 20 0.70 18.29 -7.30
C TYR A 20 -0.80 18.14 -7.58
N GLY A 21 -1.27 18.46 -8.79
CA GLY A 21 -2.70 18.57 -9.13
C GLY A 21 -3.34 17.36 -9.83
N GLN A 22 -2.56 16.40 -10.34
CA GLN A 22 -3.09 15.23 -11.07
C GLN A 22 -3.48 14.04 -10.18
N GLY A 23 -3.98 14.31 -8.97
CA GLY A 23 -4.46 13.31 -8.01
C GLY A 23 -5.95 13.40 -7.72
N GLN A 24 -6.77 13.88 -8.66
CA GLN A 24 -8.24 13.75 -8.55
C GLN A 24 -8.65 12.38 -9.12
N GLU A 25 -8.37 11.36 -8.33
CA GLU A 25 -8.75 9.98 -8.65
C GLU A 25 -10.25 9.80 -8.40
N LYS A 26 -10.94 9.28 -9.42
CA LYS A 26 -12.36 8.97 -9.40
C LYS A 26 -12.72 8.26 -8.09
N ASP A 27 -13.74 8.76 -7.39
CA ASP A 27 -14.26 8.28 -6.10
C ASP A 27 -14.90 6.88 -6.21
N THR A 28 -14.12 5.92 -6.71
CA THR A 28 -14.43 4.53 -6.90
C THR A 28 -13.45 3.73 -6.07
N ILE A 29 -13.90 2.60 -5.50
CA ILE A 29 -13.08 1.75 -4.63
C ILE A 29 -11.79 1.33 -5.35
N VAL A 30 -11.89 1.00 -6.65
CA VAL A 30 -10.75 0.59 -7.49
C VAL A 30 -9.72 1.72 -7.61
N GLY A 31 -10.16 2.96 -7.88
CA GLY A 31 -9.24 4.10 -7.93
C GLY A 31 -8.55 4.35 -6.58
N LYS A 32 -9.27 4.23 -5.46
CA LYS A 32 -8.61 4.37 -4.14
C LYS A 32 -7.56 3.29 -3.91
N GLU A 33 -7.83 2.04 -4.27
CA GLU A 33 -6.85 0.96 -4.13
C GLU A 33 -5.60 1.21 -4.99
N ASP A 34 -5.78 1.60 -6.24
CA ASP A 34 -4.67 1.88 -7.16
C ASP A 34 -3.83 3.08 -6.70
N TYR A 35 -4.50 4.16 -6.27
CA TYR A 35 -3.87 5.34 -5.67
C TYR A 35 -2.91 4.96 -4.53
N TYR A 36 -3.45 4.28 -3.53
CA TYR A 36 -2.73 3.98 -2.30
C TYR A 36 -1.68 2.88 -2.52
N ASN A 37 -1.88 1.99 -3.48
CA ASN A 37 -0.85 1.04 -3.90
C ASN A 37 0.35 1.77 -4.51
N LYS A 38 0.11 2.68 -5.46
CA LYS A 38 1.18 3.46 -6.09
C LYS A 38 1.92 4.31 -5.08
N ARG A 39 1.19 5.04 -4.24
CA ARG A 39 1.76 5.86 -3.17
C ARG A 39 2.60 5.03 -2.19
N ALA A 40 2.13 3.84 -1.82
CA ALA A 40 2.89 2.95 -0.94
C ALA A 40 4.22 2.48 -1.55
N LYS A 41 4.25 2.24 -2.87
CA LYS A 41 5.48 1.89 -3.58
C LYS A 41 6.45 3.07 -3.63
N GLU A 42 5.94 4.27 -3.87
CA GLU A 42 6.76 5.50 -3.83
C GLU A 42 7.34 5.74 -2.43
N ASP A 43 6.51 5.62 -1.38
CA ASP A 43 6.97 5.75 0.01
C ASP A 43 8.00 4.66 0.36
N ALA A 44 7.81 3.42 -0.07
CA ALA A 44 8.77 2.33 0.17
C ALA A 44 10.12 2.57 -0.51
N LYS A 45 10.14 3.12 -1.73
CA LYS A 45 11.38 3.51 -2.41
C LYS A 45 12.11 4.62 -1.66
N PHE A 46 11.37 5.63 -1.22
CA PHE A 46 11.93 6.69 -0.39
C PHE A 46 12.51 6.13 0.91
N GLU A 47 11.79 5.23 1.59
CA GLU A 47 12.22 4.56 2.82
C GLU A 47 13.48 3.68 2.62
N GLN A 48 13.61 3.04 1.46
CA GLN A 48 14.77 2.22 1.08
C GLN A 48 16.02 3.05 0.87
N GLU A 49 15.88 4.24 0.29
CA GLU A 49 16.97 5.19 0.04
C GLU A 49 17.25 6.10 1.25
N PHE A 50 16.29 6.22 2.17
CA PHE A 50 16.37 7.10 3.32
C PHE A 50 17.52 6.70 4.25
N THR A 51 18.48 7.60 4.39
CA THR A 51 19.58 7.49 5.33
C THR A 51 19.46 8.60 6.37
N ALA A 52 19.03 8.24 7.58
CA ALA A 52 18.92 9.17 8.69
C ALA A 52 20.31 9.68 9.13
N LYS A 53 20.44 10.98 9.41
CA LYS A 53 21.69 11.57 9.92
C LYS A 53 21.91 11.27 11.40
N SER A 54 20.83 10.93 12.13
CA SER A 54 20.87 10.58 13.54
C SER A 54 19.81 9.54 13.90
N LYS A 55 20.04 8.80 14.99
CA LYS A 55 19.04 7.85 15.55
C LYS A 55 17.73 8.54 15.94
N SER A 56 17.79 9.82 16.35
CA SER A 56 16.61 10.60 16.70
C SER A 56 15.74 10.90 15.48
N GLU A 57 16.38 11.26 14.37
CA GLU A 57 15.72 11.51 13.08
C GLU A 57 15.09 10.22 12.55
N ASP A 58 15.81 9.10 12.56
CA ASP A 58 15.30 7.79 12.15
C ASP A 58 14.04 7.43 12.97
N LYS A 59 14.14 7.53 14.31
CA LYS A 59 13.00 7.26 15.20
C LYS A 59 11.81 8.19 14.93
N LYS A 60 12.06 9.47 14.66
CA LYS A 60 10.99 10.45 14.38
C LYS A 60 10.29 10.11 13.06
N PHE A 61 11.06 9.83 12.02
CA PHE A 61 10.55 9.42 10.71
C PHE A 61 9.62 8.21 10.82
N TRP A 62 10.07 7.12 11.45
CA TRP A 62 9.25 5.91 11.62
C TRP A 62 8.03 6.13 12.52
N LYS A 63 8.11 7.05 13.48
CA LYS A 63 6.96 7.42 14.32
C LYS A 63 5.89 8.15 13.51
N GLU A 64 6.30 9.09 12.65
CA GLU A 64 5.40 9.82 11.76
C GLU A 64 4.77 8.86 10.73
N GLN A 65 5.56 7.97 10.16
CA GLN A 65 5.10 6.94 9.24
C GLN A 65 4.03 6.03 9.86
N LYS A 66 4.29 5.51 11.06
CA LYS A 66 3.32 4.69 11.80
C LYS A 66 2.04 5.46 12.16
N GLN A 67 2.17 6.75 12.45
CA GLN A 67 1.02 7.60 12.76
C GLN A 67 0.17 7.83 11.51
N TYR A 68 0.79 8.09 10.35
CA TYR A 68 0.08 8.17 9.07
C TYR A 68 -0.70 6.88 8.78
N GLU A 69 -0.07 5.72 8.92
CA GLU A 69 -0.72 4.41 8.70
C GLU A 69 -1.90 4.18 9.65
N LYS A 70 -1.74 4.55 10.92
CA LYS A 70 -2.82 4.46 11.91
C LYS A 70 -4.02 5.34 11.55
N GLU A 71 -3.77 6.58 11.13
CA GLU A 71 -4.85 7.49 10.72
C GLU A 71 -5.46 7.08 9.38
N LEU A 72 -4.68 6.52 8.45
CA LEU A 72 -5.20 5.94 7.22
C LEU A 72 -6.14 4.76 7.53
N LYS A 73 -5.74 3.85 8.42
CA LYS A 73 -6.56 2.71 8.86
C LYS A 73 -7.89 3.13 9.47
N LYS A 74 -7.90 4.21 10.26
CA LYS A 74 -9.12 4.74 10.88
C LYS A 74 -10.05 5.37 9.86
N ARG A 75 -9.49 6.10 8.88
CA ARG A 75 -10.29 6.80 7.86
C ARG A 75 -10.85 5.85 6.82
N ASP A 76 -10.03 4.94 6.31
CA ASP A 76 -10.41 4.01 5.25
C ASP A 76 -9.58 2.72 5.35
N ALA A 77 -10.24 1.64 5.75
CA ALA A 77 -9.63 0.33 5.90
C ALA A 77 -9.20 -0.29 4.55
N ILE A 78 -9.90 0.02 3.46
CA ILE A 78 -9.58 -0.46 2.11
C ILE A 78 -8.32 0.24 1.62
N ALA A 79 -8.27 1.57 1.74
CA ALA A 79 -7.08 2.37 1.44
C ALA A 79 -5.86 1.90 2.23
N HIS A 80 -6.01 1.71 3.55
CA HIS A 80 -4.93 1.18 4.38
C HIS A 80 -4.48 -0.21 3.93
N LYS A 81 -5.41 -1.09 3.53
CA LYS A 81 -5.07 -2.42 3.04
C LYS A 81 -4.29 -2.35 1.73
N ALA A 82 -4.73 -1.53 0.78
CA ALA A 82 -4.04 -1.31 -0.49
C ALA A 82 -2.64 -0.74 -0.26
N TYR A 83 -2.51 0.22 0.67
CA TYR A 83 -1.24 0.80 1.08
C TYR A 83 -0.29 -0.25 1.66
N MET A 84 -0.75 -1.05 2.63
CA MET A 84 0.05 -2.12 3.25
C MET A 84 0.47 -3.21 2.25
N LYS A 85 -0.37 -3.50 1.26
CA LYS A 85 -0.04 -4.40 0.15
C LYS A 85 1.05 -3.81 -0.74
N GLY A 86 0.89 -2.56 -1.18
CA GLY A 86 1.89 -1.89 -2.02
C GLY A 86 3.26 -1.80 -1.35
N LYS A 87 3.30 -1.50 -0.04
CA LYS A 87 4.55 -1.55 0.73
C LYS A 87 5.15 -2.94 0.72
N ARG A 88 4.38 -3.98 1.08
CA ARG A 88 4.87 -5.37 1.08
C ARG A 88 5.51 -5.75 -0.27
N ASP A 89 4.82 -5.46 -1.37
CA ASP A 89 5.30 -5.80 -2.71
C ASP A 89 6.63 -5.10 -3.01
N ALA A 90 6.75 -3.80 -2.69
CA ALA A 90 7.99 -3.04 -2.88
C ALA A 90 9.14 -3.49 -1.97
N TYR A 91 8.85 -3.86 -0.72
CA TYR A 91 9.85 -4.40 0.22
C TYR A 91 10.30 -5.81 -0.17
N ALA A 92 9.40 -6.62 -0.74
CA ALA A 92 9.73 -7.95 -1.25
C ALA A 92 10.63 -7.83 -2.50
N GLU A 93 10.27 -6.98 -3.46
CA GLU A 93 11.08 -6.69 -4.64
C GLU A 93 12.48 -6.19 -4.25
N HIS A 94 12.56 -5.27 -3.27
CA HIS A 94 13.84 -4.80 -2.76
C HIS A 94 14.63 -5.92 -2.08
N SER A 95 13.97 -6.84 -1.36
CA SER A 95 14.67 -7.96 -0.72
C SER A 95 15.36 -8.90 -1.71
N ASP A 96 14.84 -9.02 -2.93
CA ASP A 96 15.46 -9.81 -3.99
C ASP A 96 16.74 -9.15 -4.54
N HIS A 97 16.79 -7.81 -4.52
CA HIS A 97 17.92 -7.02 -4.99
C HIS A 97 18.89 -6.60 -3.87
N CYS A 98 18.48 -6.76 -2.63
CA CYS A 98 19.22 -6.28 -1.48
C CYS A 98 20.20 -7.33 -0.95
N ASN A 99 21.48 -7.10 -1.21
CA ASN A 99 22.58 -7.96 -0.76
C ASN A 99 23.20 -7.46 0.56
N SER A 100 24.30 -8.09 0.97
CA SER A 100 25.05 -7.74 2.19
C SER A 100 25.64 -6.32 2.20
N TYR A 101 25.61 -5.58 1.08
CA TYR A 101 26.05 -4.19 0.99
C TYR A 101 24.92 -3.17 1.23
N CYS A 102 23.66 -3.63 1.33
CA CYS A 102 22.57 -2.78 1.78
C CYS A 102 22.79 -2.33 3.23
N ASN A 103 23.17 -1.07 3.42
CA ASN A 103 23.27 -0.51 4.76
C ASN A 103 21.90 0.04 5.19
N HIS A 104 21.10 -0.81 5.82
CA HIS A 104 19.83 -0.39 6.40
C HIS A 104 19.91 -0.21 7.91
N GLY A 105 19.36 0.91 8.38
CA GLY A 105 19.24 1.21 9.81
C GLY A 105 18.43 0.18 10.59
N TYR A 106 18.59 0.18 11.91
CA TYR A 106 17.87 -0.73 12.81
C TYR A 106 16.35 -0.65 12.64
N TYR A 107 15.80 0.56 12.56
CA TYR A 107 14.36 0.76 12.47
C TYR A 107 13.80 0.34 11.12
N TYR A 108 14.56 0.49 10.02
CA TYR A 108 14.18 -0.03 8.71
C TYR A 108 13.99 -1.54 8.76
N ARG A 109 14.96 -2.29 9.29
CA ARG A 109 14.89 -3.76 9.37
C ARG A 109 13.69 -4.24 10.18
N TYR A 110 13.36 -3.52 11.26
CA TYR A 110 12.15 -3.78 12.04
C TYR A 110 10.86 -3.58 11.22
N HIS A 111 10.78 -2.51 10.44
CA HIS A 111 9.60 -2.21 9.62
C HIS A 111 9.47 -3.15 8.41
N VAL A 112 10.58 -3.55 7.77
CA VAL A 112 10.56 -4.59 6.73
C VAL A 112 9.91 -5.87 7.27
N ASN A 113 10.37 -6.33 8.44
CA ASN A 113 9.79 -7.50 9.08
C ASN A 113 8.30 -7.29 9.38
N TYR A 114 7.92 -6.11 9.87
CA TYR A 114 6.52 -5.75 10.11
C TYR A 114 5.67 -5.83 8.83
N TYR A 115 6.05 -5.19 7.73
CA TYR A 115 5.26 -5.22 6.49
C TYR A 115 5.17 -6.61 5.87
N TYR A 116 6.26 -7.40 5.99
CA TYR A 116 6.32 -8.76 5.46
C TYR A 116 5.44 -9.74 6.28
N HIS A 117 5.46 -9.67 7.61
CA HIS A 117 4.78 -10.64 8.48
C HIS A 117 3.40 -10.18 8.99
N ASN A 118 3.16 -8.89 9.18
CA ASN A 118 1.90 -8.41 9.75
C ASN A 118 0.72 -8.52 8.77
N ASN A 119 1.00 -8.66 7.47
CA ASN A 119 -0.03 -8.85 6.43
C ASN A 119 -0.68 -10.25 6.40
N TYR A 120 -0.14 -11.25 7.12
CA TYR A 120 -0.77 -12.58 7.21
C TYR A 120 -2.20 -12.52 7.78
N GLN A 121 -2.48 -11.56 8.67
CA GLN A 121 -3.83 -11.37 9.22
C GLN A 121 -4.81 -10.82 8.16
N TYR A 122 -4.34 -9.98 7.23
CA TYR A 122 -5.18 -9.40 6.18
C TYR A 122 -5.46 -10.38 5.04
N GLN A 123 -4.53 -11.28 4.71
CA GLN A 123 -4.73 -12.28 3.66
C GLN A 123 -5.77 -13.34 4.05
N ARG A 124 -5.88 -13.72 5.33
CA ARG A 124 -6.95 -14.62 5.81
C ARG A 124 -8.36 -14.10 5.52
N SER A 125 -8.58 -12.79 5.62
CA SER A 125 -9.89 -12.19 5.34
C SER A 125 -10.27 -12.14 3.84
N TYR A 126 -9.32 -12.39 2.92
CA TYR A 126 -9.62 -12.45 1.48
C TYR A 126 -10.10 -13.84 1.03
N HIS A 127 -9.85 -14.89 1.82
CA HIS A 127 -10.51 -16.19 1.65
C HIS A 127 -11.95 -16.09 2.18
N ARG A 128 -12.78 -15.29 1.50
CA ARG A 128 -14.23 -15.42 1.63
C ARG A 128 -14.58 -16.83 1.19
N THR A 129 -15.09 -17.61 2.14
CA THR A 129 -15.76 -18.88 1.91
C THR A 129 -16.71 -18.70 0.71
N PRO A 130 -16.55 -19.46 -0.39
CA PRO A 130 -17.55 -19.42 -1.44
C PRO A 130 -18.84 -19.94 -0.81
N ASN A 131 -19.90 -19.13 -0.84
CA ASN A 131 -21.24 -19.56 -0.48
C ASN A 131 -21.66 -20.67 -1.46
N GLN A 132 -21.33 -21.92 -1.15
CA GLN A 132 -21.88 -23.08 -1.83
C GLN A 132 -23.35 -23.17 -1.42
N THR A 133 -24.23 -22.58 -2.23
CA THR A 133 -25.65 -22.96 -2.23
C THR A 133 -25.75 -24.41 -2.68
N ARG A 134 -25.74 -25.33 -1.72
CA ARG A 134 -25.93 -26.76 -1.98
C ARG A 134 -27.42 -27.00 -2.22
N VAL A 135 -27.84 -26.93 -3.49
CA VAL A 135 -29.19 -27.36 -3.90
C VAL A 135 -29.24 -28.87 -3.77
N GLN A 136 -29.92 -29.36 -2.73
CA GLN A 136 -30.07 -30.79 -2.47
C GLN A 136 -31.41 -31.25 -3.03
N VAL A 137 -31.39 -31.92 -4.18
CA VAL A 137 -32.60 -32.49 -4.79
C VAL A 137 -32.84 -33.87 -4.16
N ARG A 138 -33.81 -33.97 -3.25
CA ARG A 138 -34.26 -35.26 -2.69
C ARG A 138 -35.25 -35.88 -3.67
N ILE A 139 -34.91 -37.04 -4.23
CA ILE A 139 -35.83 -37.85 -5.02
C ILE A 139 -36.58 -38.78 -4.04
N PRO A 140 -37.92 -38.80 -4.03
CA PRO A 140 -38.67 -39.73 -3.19
C PRO A 140 -38.56 -41.16 -3.74
N SER A 141 -38.25 -42.13 -2.89
CA SER A 141 -38.32 -43.55 -3.25
C SER A 141 -39.70 -44.10 -2.92
N ILE A 142 -40.47 -44.47 -3.95
CA ILE A 142 -41.74 -45.18 -3.80
C ILE A 142 -41.43 -46.67 -3.80
N GLY A 143 -41.61 -47.34 -2.66
CA GLY A 143 -41.56 -48.80 -2.55
C GLY A 143 -42.93 -49.39 -2.90
N LEU A 144 -43.00 -50.15 -3.99
CA LEU A 144 -44.18 -50.97 -4.30
C LEU A 144 -44.13 -52.25 -3.48
N SER A 145 -45.01 -52.33 -2.48
CA SER A 145 -45.33 -53.57 -1.77
C SER A 145 -46.18 -54.44 -2.70
N ILE A 146 -45.64 -55.57 -3.15
CA ILE A 146 -46.40 -56.60 -3.86
C ILE A 146 -46.76 -57.67 -2.83
N PHE A 147 -48.05 -57.96 -2.74
CA PHE A 147 -48.68 -58.90 -1.80
C PHE A 147 -48.13 -60.32 -1.87
#